data_AF-A0A7R9VUE9-F1
#
_entry.id   AF-A0A7R9VUE9-F1
#
_cell.length_a   1.000
_cell.length_b   1.000
_cell.length_c   1.000
_cell.angle_alpha   90.00
_cell.angle_beta   90.00
_cell.angle_gamma   90.00
#
_symmetry.space_group_name_H-M   'P 1'
#
loop_
_entity.id
_entity.type
_entity.pdbx_description
1 polymer ?
#
loop_
_entity_poly.entity_id
_entity_poly.type
_entity_poly.pdbx_seq_one_letter_code
_entity_poly.pdbx_strand_id
1 'polypeptide(L)'
;MGAPRSFTLLLVVVTGILQMQVFGLLSKATNGRNFLHALGRDSRLESVGRGLARHDFSDMKEHDVILSKPLGIVLEESDEDEKGVIIAKIDPNGKAATTCKLERIDICKGDKILAVNGEDCTDFEFEDVMDRIVESPNEVTLSLGRPIGNVAVCWQNGVCVSCKPGEYYGNVAAEAMFQIEYSCRSGSCGTCEQAVSVDGGGVRYVRPCSTKVPKGPSLIVVLPTDRYG
;
A
#
# COMPACT_ATOMS: atom_id res chain seq x y z
N MET A 1 -47.20 -41.95 -13.62
CA MET A 1 -47.11 -40.61 -12.99
C MET A 1 -45.64 -40.25 -12.90
N GLY A 2 -45.14 -39.45 -13.84
CA GLY A 2 -43.76 -38.98 -13.86
C GLY A 2 -43.78 -37.50 -14.23
N ALA A 3 -43.34 -36.65 -13.32
CA ALA A 3 -43.26 -35.21 -13.55
C ALA A 3 -41.94 -34.85 -14.26
N PRO A 4 -41.93 -33.91 -15.21
CA PRO A 4 -40.75 -33.57 -15.99
C PRO A 4 -39.79 -32.66 -15.20
N ARG A 5 -38.49 -32.87 -15.39
CA ARG A 5 -37.41 -32.03 -14.86
C ARG A 5 -37.20 -30.82 -15.77
N SER A 6 -37.32 -29.63 -15.21
CA SER A 6 -37.04 -28.35 -15.89
C SER A 6 -35.53 -28.11 -15.94
N PHE A 7 -34.99 -27.92 -17.14
CA PHE A 7 -33.61 -27.47 -17.37
C PHE A 7 -33.62 -25.96 -17.60
N THR A 8 -33.03 -25.20 -16.67
CA THR A 8 -32.83 -23.75 -16.83
C THR A 8 -31.49 -23.53 -17.53
N LEU A 9 -31.55 -23.05 -18.77
CA LEU A 9 -30.40 -22.63 -19.58
C LEU A 9 -29.96 -21.23 -19.11
N LEU A 10 -28.78 -21.12 -18.49
CA LEU A 10 -28.21 -19.83 -18.11
C LEU A 10 -27.40 -19.26 -19.29
N LEU A 11 -27.93 -18.20 -19.91
CA LEU A 11 -27.31 -17.46 -21.00
C LEU A 11 -26.25 -16.50 -20.42
N VAL A 12 -24.96 -16.76 -20.65
CA VAL A 12 -23.88 -15.83 -20.29
C VAL A 12 -23.67 -14.86 -21.45
N VAL A 13 -24.12 -13.62 -21.28
CA VAL A 13 -23.86 -12.51 -22.21
C VAL A 13 -22.53 -11.86 -21.81
N VAL A 14 -21.46 -12.19 -22.53
CA VAL A 14 -20.18 -11.45 -22.43
C VAL A 14 -20.27 -10.27 -23.40
N THR A 15 -20.48 -9.06 -22.87
CA THR A 15 -20.31 -7.82 -23.63
C THR A 15 -18.99 -7.19 -23.21
N GLY A 16 -18.04 -7.18 -24.14
CA GLY A 16 -16.78 -6.47 -24.01
C GLY A 16 -16.98 -4.97 -24.18
N ILE A 17 -16.20 -4.18 -23.44
CA ILE A 17 -15.99 -2.77 -23.73
C ILE A 17 -14.49 -2.51 -23.74
N LEU A 18 -13.99 -2.35 -24.96
CA LEU A 18 -12.70 -1.81 -25.33
C LEU A 18 -12.79 -0.28 -25.19
N GLN A 19 -11.96 0.36 -24.36
CA GLN A 19 -11.66 1.78 -24.51
C GLN A 19 -10.17 2.03 -24.41
N MET A 20 -9.55 2.14 -25.59
CA MET A 20 -8.32 2.90 -25.80
C MET A 20 -8.60 4.39 -25.55
N GLN A 21 -7.73 5.08 -24.81
CA GLN A 21 -7.49 6.50 -25.03
C GLN A 21 -6.00 6.79 -25.07
N VAL A 22 -5.59 7.23 -26.26
CA VAL A 22 -4.29 7.79 -26.61
C VAL A 22 -4.32 9.28 -26.24
N PHE A 23 -3.38 9.77 -25.43
CA PHE A 23 -3.18 11.19 -25.22
C PHE A 23 -1.79 11.64 -25.69
N GLY A 24 -1.80 12.19 -26.91
CA GLY A 24 -1.21 13.47 -27.30
C GLY A 24 0.14 13.90 -26.72
N LEU A 25 1.20 13.63 -27.48
CA LEU A 25 2.39 14.46 -27.59
C LEU A 25 2.08 15.75 -28.37
N LEU A 26 2.39 16.92 -27.79
CA LEU A 26 2.93 18.12 -28.46
C LEU A 26 2.77 19.36 -27.55
N SER A 27 3.87 20.03 -27.19
CA SER A 27 4.09 21.42 -27.62
C SER A 27 5.49 21.94 -27.25
N LYS A 28 5.92 22.91 -28.05
CA LYS A 28 7.28 23.40 -28.31
C LYS A 28 7.74 24.50 -27.35
N ALA A 29 9.05 24.46 -27.11
CA ALA A 29 10.04 25.55 -27.15
C ALA A 29 9.60 27.03 -27.07
N THR A 30 10.15 27.72 -26.07
CA THR A 30 10.58 29.14 -26.05
C THR A 30 11.48 29.32 -24.81
N ASN A 31 12.45 30.21 -24.68
CA ASN A 31 13.34 31.01 -25.52
C ASN A 31 14.40 31.55 -24.51
N GLY A 32 15.59 31.92 -24.97
CA GLY A 32 16.79 32.12 -24.16
C GLY A 32 16.78 33.29 -23.16
N ARG A 33 17.78 33.28 -22.26
CA ARG A 33 18.84 34.31 -22.22
C ARG A 33 19.86 34.05 -21.11
N ASN A 34 21.08 34.42 -21.46
CA ASN A 34 22.33 34.40 -20.70
C ASN A 34 22.23 35.12 -19.35
N PHE A 35 22.88 34.56 -18.32
CA PHE A 35 23.62 35.37 -17.35
C PHE A 35 24.83 34.57 -16.85
N LEU A 36 26.01 35.12 -17.16
CA LEU A 36 27.34 34.61 -16.83
C LEU A 36 27.88 35.45 -15.66
N HIS A 37 28.72 34.82 -14.84
CA HIS A 37 29.60 35.36 -13.81
C HIS A 37 29.01 35.84 -12.47
N ALA A 38 29.25 35.03 -11.42
CA ALA A 38 30.03 35.50 -10.28
C ALA A 38 30.69 34.29 -9.58
N LEU A 39 32.02 34.37 -9.48
CA LEU A 39 32.91 33.42 -8.82
C LEU A 39 32.80 33.58 -7.31
N GLY A 40 32.52 32.49 -6.60
CA GLY A 40 32.70 32.37 -5.16
C GLY A 40 33.35 31.02 -4.88
N ARG A 41 34.68 31.01 -4.75
CA ARG A 41 35.45 29.88 -4.26
C ARG A 41 35.07 29.64 -2.81
N ASP A 42 34.40 28.53 -2.52
CA ASP A 42 34.37 27.98 -1.17
C ASP A 42 34.84 26.53 -1.22
N SER A 43 36.16 26.39 -1.07
CA SER A 43 36.85 25.12 -0.94
C SER A 43 36.68 24.61 0.48
N ARG A 44 35.56 23.94 0.73
CA ARG A 44 35.37 23.06 1.87
C ARG A 44 34.58 21.82 1.44
N LEU A 45 35.22 21.00 0.60
CA LEU A 45 34.86 19.59 0.45
C LEU A 45 35.22 18.87 1.75
N GLU A 46 34.32 18.95 2.74
CA GLU A 46 34.19 17.87 3.70
C GLU A 46 33.47 16.73 2.98
N SER A 47 34.22 15.65 2.76
CA SER A 47 33.74 14.37 2.29
C SER A 47 32.65 13.88 3.23
N VAL A 48 31.39 14.21 2.93
CA VAL A 48 30.24 13.48 3.44
C VAL A 48 30.29 12.12 2.78
N GLY A 49 31.02 11.21 3.42
CA GLY A 49 30.86 9.78 3.18
C GLY A 49 29.40 9.46 3.45
N ARG A 50 28.60 9.45 2.37
CA ARG A 50 27.31 8.77 2.37
C ARG A 50 27.64 7.31 2.56
N GLY A 51 27.76 6.90 3.82
CA GLY A 51 27.61 5.52 4.21
C GLY A 51 26.22 5.13 3.75
N LEU A 52 26.15 4.54 2.56
CA LEU A 52 25.03 3.71 2.17
C LEU A 52 25.06 2.57 3.17
N ALA A 53 24.32 2.76 4.26
CA ALA A 53 24.05 1.69 5.21
C ALA A 53 23.41 0.59 4.37
N ARG A 54 24.17 -0.46 4.12
CA ARG A 54 23.61 -1.74 3.72
C ARG A 54 22.60 -2.07 4.82
N HIS A 55 21.32 -1.94 4.51
CA HIS A 55 20.27 -2.35 5.41
C HIS A 55 20.34 -3.87 5.44
N ASP A 56 20.92 -4.41 6.53
CA ASP A 56 20.88 -5.83 6.80
C ASP A 56 19.40 -6.26 6.83
N PHE A 57 19.06 -7.30 6.09
CA PHE A 57 17.72 -7.90 6.02
C PHE A 57 17.21 -8.44 7.38
N SER A 58 17.97 -8.30 8.47
CA SER A 58 17.64 -8.81 9.80
C SER A 58 16.47 -8.10 10.48
N ASP A 59 16.00 -6.98 9.94
CA ASP A 59 15.10 -6.06 10.65
C ASP A 59 13.70 -6.00 10.01
N MET A 60 13.07 -7.16 9.77
CA MET A 60 11.66 -7.27 9.41
C MET A 60 10.82 -7.86 10.56
N LYS A 61 9.61 -7.32 10.76
CA LYS A 61 8.57 -7.91 11.60
C LYS A 61 7.76 -8.87 10.73
N GLU A 62 7.97 -10.16 10.96
CA GLU A 62 7.24 -11.23 10.29
C GLU A 62 5.83 -11.42 10.86
N HIS A 63 4.87 -11.73 9.99
CA HIS A 63 3.52 -12.13 10.37
C HIS A 63 2.89 -12.95 9.24
N ASP A 64 2.06 -13.93 9.61
CA ASP A 64 1.39 -14.81 8.65
C ASP A 64 -0.05 -14.36 8.39
N VAL A 65 -0.48 -14.51 7.15
CA VAL A 65 -1.86 -14.25 6.73
C VAL A 65 -2.37 -15.37 5.83
N ILE A 66 -3.65 -15.71 5.97
CA ILE A 66 -4.30 -16.72 5.11
C ILE A 66 -5.29 -16.01 4.20
N LEU A 67 -5.13 -16.19 2.88
CA LEU A 67 -5.99 -15.60 1.87
C LEU A 67 -6.52 -16.65 0.91
N SER A 68 -7.78 -16.50 0.51
CA SER A 68 -8.38 -17.30 -0.56
C SER A 68 -8.19 -16.63 -1.92
N LYS A 69 -7.94 -17.41 -2.98
CA LYS A 69 -7.88 -16.90 -4.36
C LYS A 69 -9.26 -16.39 -4.85
N PRO A 70 -9.31 -15.33 -5.69
CA PRO A 70 -8.22 -14.41 -6.00
C PRO A 70 -7.84 -13.57 -4.76
N LEU A 71 -6.54 -13.39 -4.54
CA LEU A 71 -6.02 -12.81 -3.29
C LEU A 71 -6.41 -11.34 -3.09
N GLY A 72 -6.63 -10.59 -4.18
CA GLY A 72 -6.94 -9.16 -4.11
C GLY A 72 -5.74 -8.26 -3.81
N ILE A 73 -4.54 -8.71 -4.18
CA ILE A 73 -3.29 -7.95 -4.09
C ILE A 73 -2.61 -7.91 -5.45
N VAL A 74 -1.80 -6.88 -5.69
CA VAL A 74 -0.87 -6.77 -6.80
C VAL A 74 0.53 -6.82 -6.23
N LEU A 75 1.36 -7.68 -6.80
CA LEU A 75 2.74 -7.88 -6.42
C LEU A 75 3.66 -7.18 -7.44
N GLU A 76 4.81 -6.70 -6.98
CA GLU A 76 5.89 -6.17 -7.82
C GLU A 76 7.24 -6.69 -7.31
N GLU A 77 8.24 -6.73 -8.19
CA GLU A 77 9.62 -6.92 -7.77
C GLU A 77 10.06 -5.77 -6.87
N SER A 78 10.85 -6.09 -5.86
CA SER A 78 11.56 -5.08 -5.10
C SER A 78 12.59 -4.37 -6.01
N ASP A 79 12.98 -3.15 -5.64
CA ASP A 79 13.89 -2.31 -6.43
C ASP A 79 15.21 -3.03 -6.79
N GLU A 80 15.91 -2.61 -7.85
CA GLU A 80 17.06 -3.30 -8.47
C GLU A 80 18.19 -3.75 -7.52
N ASP A 81 18.32 -3.10 -6.35
CA ASP A 81 19.34 -3.40 -5.35
C ASP A 81 18.91 -4.43 -4.29
N GLU A 82 17.62 -4.79 -4.23
CA GLU A 82 17.03 -5.66 -3.21
C GLU A 82 16.18 -6.76 -3.86
N LYS A 83 16.55 -8.03 -3.65
CA LYS A 83 15.76 -9.19 -4.14
C LYS A 83 14.40 -9.30 -3.44
N GLY A 84 13.48 -10.02 -4.07
CA GLY A 84 12.21 -10.45 -3.48
C GLY A 84 11.01 -9.68 -4.00
N VAL A 85 9.83 -10.03 -3.47
CA VAL A 85 8.54 -9.56 -4.01
C VAL A 85 7.79 -8.78 -2.95
N ILE A 86 7.25 -7.62 -3.32
CA ILE A 86 6.51 -6.74 -2.42
C ILE A 86 5.04 -6.61 -2.82
N ILE A 87 4.19 -6.27 -1.86
CA ILE A 87 2.81 -5.91 -2.10
C ILE A 87 2.76 -4.46 -2.59
N ALA A 88 2.60 -4.25 -3.89
CA ALA A 88 2.53 -2.93 -4.50
C ALA A 88 1.17 -2.26 -4.33
N LYS A 89 0.10 -3.06 -4.35
CA LYS A 89 -1.28 -2.55 -4.28
C LYS A 89 -2.21 -3.60 -3.67
N ILE A 90 -3.24 -3.11 -2.98
CA ILE A 90 -4.34 -3.92 -2.47
C ILE A 90 -5.62 -3.44 -3.14
N ASP A 91 -6.42 -4.35 -3.70
CA ASP A 91 -7.74 -4.02 -4.23
C ASP A 91 -8.72 -3.78 -3.05
N PRO A 92 -9.32 -2.59 -2.92
CA PRO A 92 -10.28 -2.30 -1.84
C PRO A 92 -11.50 -3.23 -1.81
N ASN A 93 -11.81 -3.88 -2.93
CA ASN A 93 -12.90 -4.85 -3.07
C ASN A 93 -12.40 -6.30 -3.08
N GLY A 94 -11.09 -6.51 -2.96
CA GLY A 94 -10.44 -7.81 -2.99
C GLY A 94 -10.53 -8.56 -1.66
N LYS A 95 -10.07 -9.82 -1.68
CA LYS A 95 -10.08 -10.68 -0.50
C LYS A 95 -9.19 -10.12 0.61
N ALA A 96 -7.97 -9.69 0.29
CA ALA A 96 -7.04 -9.08 1.24
C ALA A 96 -7.66 -7.91 2.01
N ALA A 97 -8.26 -6.93 1.31
CA ALA A 97 -8.91 -5.79 1.97
C ALA A 97 -10.10 -6.21 2.83
N THR A 98 -10.87 -7.22 2.39
CA THR A 98 -12.01 -7.74 3.16
C THR A 98 -11.56 -8.44 4.44
N THR A 99 -10.52 -9.28 4.35
CA THR A 99 -9.91 -9.93 5.51
C THR A 99 -9.38 -8.89 6.50
N CYS A 100 -8.72 -7.83 6.02
CA CYS A 100 -8.23 -6.76 6.89
C CYS A 100 -9.36 -6.05 7.66
N LYS A 101 -10.51 -5.82 7.02
CA LYS A 101 -11.69 -5.21 7.68
C LYS A 101 -12.28 -6.11 8.77
N LEU A 102 -12.45 -7.40 8.47
CA LEU A 102 -13.23 -8.32 9.30
C LEU A 102 -12.40 -8.92 10.44
N GLU A 103 -11.16 -9.30 10.14
CA GLU A 103 -10.31 -10.08 11.05
C GLU A 103 -9.24 -9.23 11.74
N ARG A 104 -9.15 -7.94 11.39
CA ARG A 104 -8.15 -6.99 11.91
C ARG A 104 -6.70 -7.47 11.68
N ILE A 105 -6.51 -8.26 10.63
CA ILE A 105 -5.20 -8.65 10.09
C ILE A 105 -4.70 -7.48 9.24
N ASP A 106 -3.44 -7.10 9.38
CA ASP A 106 -2.87 -5.93 8.72
C ASP A 106 -1.97 -6.33 7.56
N ILE A 107 -2.55 -6.63 6.39
CA ILE A 107 -1.79 -6.78 5.14
C ILE A 107 -1.55 -5.38 4.58
N CYS A 108 -0.28 -4.97 4.47
CA CYS A 108 0.04 -3.62 4.03
C CYS A 108 0.67 -3.59 2.63
N LYS A 109 0.36 -2.53 1.89
CA LYS A 109 1.24 -2.08 0.81
C LYS A 109 2.65 -1.87 1.37
N GLY A 110 3.65 -2.40 0.67
CA GLY A 110 5.06 -2.36 1.04
C GLY A 110 5.52 -3.52 1.92
N ASP A 111 4.63 -4.44 2.33
CA ASP A 111 5.07 -5.69 2.95
C ASP A 111 5.71 -6.61 1.90
N LYS A 112 6.74 -7.35 2.32
CA LYS A 112 7.49 -8.29 1.48
C LYS A 112 7.00 -9.72 1.65
N ILE A 113 6.92 -10.49 0.58
CA ILE A 113 6.64 -11.93 0.65
C ILE A 113 7.91 -12.65 1.11
N LEU A 114 7.85 -13.26 2.29
CA LEU A 114 8.94 -14.06 2.84
C LEU A 114 8.74 -15.55 2.55
N ALA A 115 7.50 -16.04 2.61
CA ALA A 115 7.19 -17.43 2.29
C ALA A 115 5.77 -17.61 1.73
N VAL A 116 5.58 -18.67 0.95
CA VAL A 116 4.28 -19.12 0.43
C VAL A 116 4.04 -20.54 0.92
N ASN A 117 3.00 -20.76 1.72
CA ASN A 117 2.67 -22.04 2.35
C ASN A 117 3.84 -22.67 3.14
N GLY A 118 4.66 -21.81 3.77
CA GLY A 118 5.84 -22.22 4.55
C GLY A 118 7.10 -22.50 3.73
N GLU A 119 7.05 -22.36 2.40
CA GLU A 119 8.25 -22.39 1.55
C GLU A 119 8.86 -20.99 1.45
N ASP A 120 10.10 -20.85 1.92
CA ASP A 120 10.87 -19.60 1.86
C ASP A 120 11.01 -19.09 0.42
N CYS A 121 10.71 -17.82 0.24
CA CYS A 121 10.67 -17.09 -1.01
C CYS A 121 11.50 -15.80 -0.97
N THR A 122 12.28 -15.58 0.09
CA THR A 122 13.03 -14.33 0.31
C THR A 122 14.00 -13.95 -0.82
N ASP A 123 14.60 -14.95 -1.45
CA ASP A 123 15.59 -14.81 -2.53
C ASP A 123 15.04 -15.08 -3.94
N PHE A 124 13.73 -15.32 -4.07
CA PHE A 124 13.09 -15.65 -5.36
C PHE A 124 12.73 -14.42 -6.17
N GLU A 125 12.72 -14.61 -7.49
CA GLU A 125 12.25 -13.61 -8.46
C GLU A 125 10.72 -13.59 -8.50
N PHE A 126 10.15 -12.56 -9.12
CA PHE A 126 8.70 -12.39 -9.15
C PHE A 126 7.96 -13.56 -9.80
N GLU A 127 8.50 -14.10 -10.89
CA GLU A 127 7.89 -15.23 -11.60
C GLU A 127 7.83 -16.47 -10.69
N ASP A 128 8.91 -16.80 -9.98
CA ASP A 128 9.00 -17.94 -9.07
C ASP A 128 8.01 -17.86 -7.89
N VAL A 129 7.79 -16.66 -7.35
CA VAL A 129 6.81 -16.43 -6.27
C VAL A 129 5.38 -16.53 -6.81
N MET A 130 5.14 -15.97 -8.00
CA MET A 130 3.83 -16.05 -8.65
C MET A 130 3.45 -17.49 -8.98
N ASP A 131 4.37 -18.29 -9.51
CA ASP A 131 4.14 -19.70 -9.81
C ASP A 131 3.76 -20.48 -8.55
N ARG A 132 4.47 -20.27 -7.43
CA ARG A 132 4.10 -20.87 -6.13
C ARG A 132 2.72 -20.47 -5.67
N ILE A 133 2.37 -19.19 -5.77
CA ILE A 133 1.03 -18.72 -5.42
C ILE A 133 -0.01 -19.39 -6.33
N VAL A 134 0.23 -19.50 -7.65
CA VAL A 134 -0.69 -20.10 -8.61
C VAL A 134 -0.88 -21.60 -8.38
N GLU A 135 0.20 -22.34 -8.12
CA GLU A 135 0.19 -23.79 -7.86
C GLU A 135 -0.37 -24.16 -6.49
N SER A 136 -0.37 -23.23 -5.54
CA SER A 136 -0.95 -23.42 -4.22
C SER A 136 -2.45 -23.76 -4.27
N PRO A 137 -3.01 -24.38 -3.21
CA PRO A 137 -4.46 -24.52 -3.06
C PRO A 137 -5.22 -23.19 -3.10
N ASN A 138 -6.55 -23.25 -3.02
CA ASN A 138 -7.38 -22.05 -2.99
C ASN A 138 -7.03 -21.14 -1.79
N GLU A 139 -6.75 -21.74 -0.63
CA GLU A 139 -6.23 -21.04 0.54
C GLU A 139 -4.70 -21.03 0.48
N VAL A 140 -4.14 -19.84 0.59
CA VAL A 140 -2.69 -19.59 0.53
C VAL A 140 -2.30 -18.89 1.83
N THR A 141 -1.35 -19.49 2.55
CA THR A 141 -0.68 -18.85 3.68
C THR A 141 0.50 -18.05 3.15
N LEU A 142 0.54 -16.74 3.41
CA LEU A 142 1.66 -15.88 3.08
C LEU A 142 2.34 -15.46 4.38
N SER A 143 3.65 -15.67 4.48
CA SER A 143 4.47 -15.07 5.53
C SER A 143 4.98 -13.74 5.00
N LEU A 144 4.63 -12.65 5.70
CA LEU A 144 4.87 -11.28 5.27
C LEU A 144 5.89 -10.59 6.18
N GLY A 145 6.86 -9.91 5.58
CA GLY A 145 7.86 -9.12 6.25
C GLY A 145 7.54 -7.63 6.16
N ARG A 146 7.36 -6.97 7.31
CA ARG A 146 7.25 -5.51 7.37
C ARG A 146 8.54 -4.90 7.91
N PRO A 147 9.10 -3.84 7.32
CA PRO A 147 10.28 -3.17 7.88
C PRO A 147 10.06 -2.74 9.34
N ILE A 148 10.99 -3.07 10.23
CA ILE A 148 10.90 -2.70 11.64
C ILE A 148 10.89 -1.17 11.78
N GLY A 149 9.99 -0.67 12.63
CA GLY A 149 9.80 0.75 12.88
C GLY A 149 8.80 1.42 11.95
N ASN A 150 8.37 0.76 10.86
CA ASN A 150 7.20 1.19 10.11
C ASN A 150 5.91 0.96 10.90
N VAL A 151 4.90 1.75 10.56
CA VAL A 151 3.56 1.70 11.14
C VAL A 151 2.58 1.27 10.07
N ALA A 152 1.76 0.27 10.37
CA ALA A 152 0.62 -0.08 9.53
C ALA A 152 -0.52 0.92 9.80
N VAL A 153 -1.01 1.58 8.75
CA VAL A 153 -2.20 2.44 8.81
C VAL A 153 -3.30 1.82 7.96
N CYS A 154 -4.33 1.27 8.61
CA CYS A 154 -5.46 0.61 7.98
C CYS A 154 -6.65 1.56 7.83
N TRP A 155 -7.17 1.68 6.62
CA TRP A 155 -8.27 2.58 6.28
C TRP A 155 -9.62 1.85 6.24
N GLN A 156 -10.71 2.63 6.24
CA GLN A 156 -12.07 2.11 6.23
C GLN A 156 -12.41 1.30 4.97
N ASN A 157 -11.66 1.52 3.88
CA ASN A 157 -11.77 0.74 2.65
C ASN A 157 -11.05 -0.62 2.72
N GLY A 158 -10.40 -0.94 3.84
CA GLY A 158 -9.70 -2.20 4.09
C GLY A 158 -8.27 -2.24 3.58
N VAL A 159 -7.81 -1.17 2.93
CA VAL A 159 -6.42 -1.07 2.48
C VAL A 159 -5.57 -0.57 3.63
N CYS A 160 -4.49 -1.29 3.93
CA CYS A 160 -3.46 -0.84 4.87
C CYS A 160 -2.18 -0.44 4.13
N VAL A 161 -1.46 0.53 4.68
CA VAL A 161 -0.18 1.01 4.14
C VAL A 161 0.88 0.95 5.23
N SER A 162 2.03 0.36 4.90
CA SER A 162 3.23 0.37 5.73
C SER A 162 3.97 1.68 5.47
N CYS A 163 4.08 2.53 6.48
CA CYS A 163 4.67 3.87 6.32
C CYS A 163 5.66 4.20 7.44
N LYS A 164 6.59 5.11 7.17
CA LYS A 164 7.55 5.55 8.19
C LYS A 164 6.88 6.54 9.14
N PRO A 165 7.19 6.50 10.46
CA PRO A 165 6.81 7.56 11.37
C PRO A 165 7.24 8.94 10.84
N GLY A 166 6.34 9.92 10.96
CA GLY A 166 6.58 11.28 10.47
C GLY A 166 5.99 11.59 9.09
N GLU A 167 5.51 10.59 8.35
CA GLU A 167 4.75 10.79 7.11
C GLU A 167 3.38 11.45 7.39
N TYR A 168 2.86 12.21 6.44
CA TYR A 168 1.54 12.84 6.59
C TYR A 168 0.43 11.83 6.31
N TYR A 169 -0.56 11.77 7.20
CA TYR A 169 -1.74 10.90 7.02
C TYR A 169 -2.44 11.12 5.67
N GLY A 170 -2.49 12.35 5.15
CA GLY A 170 -3.07 12.63 3.84
C GLY A 170 -2.36 11.93 2.68
N ASN A 171 -1.03 11.75 2.76
CA ASN A 171 -0.27 11.01 1.74
C ASN A 171 -0.53 9.51 1.88
N VAL A 172 -0.47 9.00 3.11
CA VAL A 172 -0.76 7.59 3.42
C VAL A 172 -2.18 7.20 2.98
N ALA A 173 -3.15 8.11 3.11
CA ALA A 173 -4.51 7.92 2.63
C ALA A 173 -4.59 7.81 1.10
N ALA A 174 -3.88 8.69 0.39
CA ALA A 174 -3.83 8.66 -1.06
C ALA A 174 -3.21 7.35 -1.57
N GLU A 175 -2.15 6.87 -0.91
CA GLU A 175 -1.56 5.56 -1.20
C GLU A 175 -2.52 4.39 -0.93
N ALA A 176 -3.37 4.51 0.08
CA ALA A 176 -4.42 3.55 0.37
C ALA A 176 -5.64 3.67 -0.58
N MET A 177 -5.60 4.55 -1.59
CA MET A 177 -6.74 4.92 -2.43
C MET A 177 -7.97 5.36 -1.60
N PHE A 178 -7.74 5.96 -0.44
CA PHE A 178 -8.77 6.49 0.44
C PHE A 178 -8.91 7.99 0.23
N GLN A 179 -10.08 8.43 -0.21
CA GLN A 179 -10.36 9.83 -0.44
C GLN A 179 -10.76 10.52 0.86
N ILE A 180 -9.95 11.47 1.30
CA ILE A 180 -10.26 12.34 2.44
C ILE A 180 -10.88 13.63 1.91
N GLU A 181 -11.98 14.04 2.53
CA GLU A 181 -12.61 15.33 2.24
C GLU A 181 -11.88 16.47 2.95
N TYR A 182 -11.48 17.48 2.17
CA TYR A 182 -10.78 18.65 2.66
C TYR A 182 -11.54 19.92 2.28
N SER A 183 -11.83 20.77 3.27
CA SER A 183 -12.17 22.18 3.03
C SER A 183 -10.94 23.10 3.14
N CYS A 184 -9.85 22.62 3.73
CA CYS A 184 -8.57 23.32 3.86
C CYS A 184 -7.42 22.33 4.03
N ARG A 185 -6.18 22.78 3.79
CA ARG A 185 -4.95 22.00 4.05
C ARG A 185 -4.10 22.54 5.21
N SER A 186 -4.51 23.62 5.86
CA SER A 186 -3.81 24.21 7.01
C SER A 186 -4.14 23.56 8.36
N GLY A 187 -5.15 22.67 8.39
CA GLY A 187 -5.65 22.08 9.64
C GLY A 187 -6.65 22.95 10.40
N SER A 188 -6.94 24.17 9.95
CA SER A 188 -7.80 25.12 10.69
C SER A 188 -9.28 24.77 10.68
N CYS A 189 -9.78 24.19 9.58
CA CYS A 189 -11.20 23.96 9.35
C CYS A 189 -11.76 22.69 10.02
N GLY A 190 -10.90 21.71 10.36
CA GLY A 190 -11.33 20.46 11.01
C GLY A 190 -12.16 19.49 10.14
N THR A 191 -12.42 19.82 8.87
CA THR A 191 -13.30 19.00 8.00
C THR A 191 -12.75 17.61 7.71
N CYS A 192 -11.42 17.48 7.65
CA CYS A 192 -10.77 16.21 7.41
C CYS A 192 -10.59 15.37 8.68
N GLU A 193 -11.05 15.81 9.85
CA GLU A 193 -10.76 15.14 11.13
C GLU A 193 -11.25 13.69 11.11
N GLN A 194 -10.36 12.76 11.47
CA GLN A 194 -10.62 11.31 11.48
C GLN A 194 -10.39 10.77 12.89
N ALA A 195 -11.25 9.85 13.32
CA ALA A 195 -11.01 9.05 14.51
C ALA A 195 -10.04 7.91 14.16
N VAL A 196 -9.00 7.72 14.98
CA VAL A 196 -8.02 6.64 14.82
C VAL A 196 -7.91 5.85 16.12
N SER A 197 -7.90 4.53 16.00
CA SER A 197 -7.56 3.61 17.09
C SER A 197 -6.09 3.25 16.95
N VAL A 198 -5.34 3.40 18.03
CA VAL A 198 -3.93 3.03 18.09
C VAL A 198 -3.82 1.73 18.86
N ASP A 199 -3.03 0.76 18.40
CA ASP A 199 -2.82 -0.50 19.13
C ASP A 199 -2.32 -0.24 20.56
N GLY A 200 -2.94 -0.91 21.53
CA GLY A 200 -2.72 -0.68 22.97
C GLY A 200 -3.16 0.70 23.51
N GLY A 201 -3.79 1.54 22.68
CA GLY A 201 -4.22 2.89 23.02
C GLY A 201 -5.73 3.11 22.93
N GLY A 202 -6.17 4.31 23.33
CA GLY A 202 -7.53 4.78 23.11
C GLY A 202 -7.74 5.38 21.73
N VAL A 203 -9.00 5.75 21.44
CA VAL A 203 -9.35 6.51 20.23
C VAL A 203 -8.80 7.93 20.32
N ARG A 204 -8.22 8.42 19.24
CA ARG A 204 -7.74 9.81 19.10
C ARG A 204 -8.28 10.42 17.82
N TYR A 205 -8.39 11.74 17.78
CA TYR A 205 -8.76 12.45 16.57
C TYR A 205 -7.50 13.06 15.93
N VAL A 206 -7.34 12.82 14.63
CA VAL A 206 -6.22 13.36 13.84
C VAL A 206 -6.77 14.19 12.69
N ARG A 207 -5.99 15.18 12.23
CA ARG A 207 -6.33 15.99 11.06
C ARG A 207 -5.37 15.63 9.94
N PRO A 208 -5.75 14.76 8.99
CA PRO A 208 -4.83 14.22 7.99
C PRO A 208 -4.09 15.24 7.13
N CYS A 209 -4.62 16.47 7.00
CA CYS A 209 -3.94 17.54 6.28
C CYS A 209 -2.69 18.09 6.98
N SER A 210 -2.58 17.95 8.31
CA SER A 210 -1.49 18.54 9.10
C SER A 210 -0.85 17.56 10.09
N THR A 211 -1.52 16.46 10.40
CA THR A 211 -1.04 15.45 11.34
C THR A 211 -0.12 14.45 10.64
N LYS A 212 0.95 14.08 11.33
CA LYS A 212 1.91 13.05 10.91
C LYS A 212 1.66 11.73 11.64
N VAL A 213 2.01 10.62 11.01
CA VAL A 213 2.00 9.28 11.60
C VAL A 213 2.94 9.26 12.81
N PRO A 214 2.47 8.88 14.01
CA PRO A 214 3.29 8.89 15.21
C PRO A 214 4.33 7.77 15.20
N LYS A 215 5.42 7.95 15.95
CA LYS A 215 6.35 6.85 16.28
C LYS A 215 5.78 6.03 17.44
N GLY A 216 6.03 4.73 17.44
CA GLY A 216 5.75 3.84 18.57
C GLY A 216 4.70 2.76 18.27
N PRO A 217 3.49 3.12 17.80
CA PRO A 217 2.49 2.12 17.44
C PRO A 217 2.95 1.25 16.28
N SER A 218 2.61 -0.04 16.32
CA SER A 218 2.82 -0.92 15.16
C SER A 218 1.62 -0.92 14.19
N LEU A 219 0.42 -0.63 14.71
CA LEU A 219 -0.84 -0.58 13.96
C LEU A 219 -1.70 0.62 14.38
N ILE A 220 -2.28 1.28 13.38
CA ILE A 220 -3.26 2.36 13.50
C ILE A 220 -4.44 2.03 12.59
N VAL A 221 -5.65 2.02 13.14
CA VAL A 221 -6.89 1.79 12.39
C VAL A 221 -7.68 3.08 12.32
N VAL A 222 -7.95 3.57 11.10
CA VAL A 222 -8.82 4.72 10.85
C VAL A 222 -10.27 4.27 10.95
N LEU A 223 -10.98 4.77 11.95
CA LEU A 223 -12.36 4.41 12.23
C LEU A 223 -13.32 5.21 11.35
N PRO A 224 -14.50 4.66 11.01
CA PRO A 224 -15.61 5.43 10.43
C PRO A 224 -15.88 6.68 11.27
N THR A 225 -15.95 7.85 10.64
CA THR A 225 -16.35 9.08 11.32
C THR A 225 -17.84 9.31 11.14
N ASP A 226 -18.54 9.52 12.24
CA ASP A 226 -19.96 9.87 12.30
C ASP A 226 -20.20 11.39 12.19
N ARG A 227 -19.14 12.20 12.16
CA ARG A 227 -19.26 13.65 12.35
C ARG A 227 -19.98 14.40 11.23
N TYR A 228 -20.13 13.79 10.05
CA TYR A 228 -20.80 14.39 8.90
C TYR A 228 -21.90 13.49 8.32
N GLY A 229 -22.31 12.46 9.07
CA GLY A 229 -23.41 11.55 8.72
C GLY A 229 -24.78 12.08 9.11
#